data_AF-A0A525C9L7-F1
#
_entry.id   AF-A0A525C9L7-F1
#
_cell.length_a   1.000
_cell.length_b   1.000
_cell.length_c   1.000
_cell.angle_alpha   90.00
_cell.angle_beta   90.00
_cell.angle_gamma   90.00
#
_symmetry.space_group_name_H-M   'P 1'
#
loop_
_entity.id
_entity.type
_entity.pdbx_description
1 polymer ?
#
loop_
_entity_poly.entity_id
_entity_poly.type
_entity_poly.pdbx_seq_one_letter_code
_entity_poly.pdbx_strand_id
1 'polypeptide(L)'
;MYSGNIDSEQSAIETTFSADDPSTYNHSTSTVIHDNQGGTHTASFYFQKESNNIWNLFLKIDNLTTTSDEQTYIELTFDNNGSLNSWSNDGETLNSNIDNISFDAFAVTTGANPIEITDLNLSSLHQNNANFEIEELEQNGFSTGILSNVDISTDGIINLYFSNNQKTEAANIAVATFSDESVLTKEDFGYSATQGSENIGSATEKQITIDKIGY
;
A
#
# COMPACT_ATOMS: atom_id res chain seq x y z
N MET A 1 2.69 0.66 6.92
CA MET A 1 3.07 0.21 8.29
C MET A 1 3.08 1.40 9.20
N TYR A 2 2.63 1.25 10.44
CA TYR A 2 2.74 2.27 11.48
C TYR A 2 3.46 1.69 12.70
N SER A 3 4.51 2.34 13.17
CA SER A 3 5.18 2.01 14.44
C SER A 3 5.31 3.25 15.32
N GLY A 4 5.25 3.05 16.63
CA GLY A 4 5.40 4.14 17.58
C GLY A 4 4.76 3.89 18.93
N ASN A 5 4.64 4.97 19.71
CA ASN A 5 4.11 4.95 21.07
C ASN A 5 2.92 5.91 21.20
N ILE A 6 1.86 5.44 21.84
CA ILE A 6 0.78 6.28 22.38
C ILE A 6 0.90 6.40 23.90
N ASP A 7 0.68 7.61 24.42
CA ASP A 7 0.91 7.92 25.83
C ASP A 7 -0.20 7.35 26.73
N SER A 8 0.14 6.37 27.57
CA SER A 8 -0.80 5.71 28.47
C SER A 8 -1.37 6.64 29.55
N GLU A 9 -0.71 7.75 29.89
CA GLU A 9 -1.14 8.68 30.95
C GLU A 9 -2.19 9.70 30.48
N GLN A 10 -2.52 9.69 29.19
CA GLN A 10 -3.59 10.53 28.67
C GLN A 10 -4.91 10.26 29.38
N SER A 11 -5.71 11.33 29.55
CA SER A 11 -7.07 11.21 30.08
C SER A 11 -8.03 10.76 29.00
N ALA A 12 -9.04 9.98 29.40
CA ALA A 12 -10.14 9.61 28.53
C ALA A 12 -10.93 10.84 28.07
N ILE A 13 -11.45 10.79 26.85
CA ILE A 13 -12.25 11.86 26.23
C ILE A 13 -13.63 11.27 25.87
N GLU A 14 -14.68 11.76 26.55
CA GLU A 14 -16.07 11.31 26.35
C GLU A 14 -16.80 12.11 25.25
N THR A 15 -16.19 13.19 24.76
CA THR A 15 -16.80 14.03 23.73
C THR A 15 -16.74 13.32 22.38
N THR A 16 -17.82 13.47 21.59
CA THR A 16 -17.86 12.98 20.22
C THR A 16 -16.69 13.54 19.42
N PHE A 17 -16.00 12.68 18.68
CA PHE A 17 -14.86 13.04 17.85
C PHE A 17 -15.21 14.13 16.82
N SER A 18 -14.30 15.09 16.67
CA SER A 18 -14.29 16.06 15.58
C SER A 18 -12.85 16.41 15.19
N ALA A 19 -12.48 16.10 13.95
CA ALA A 19 -11.15 16.41 13.43
C ALA A 19 -10.80 17.92 13.44
N ASP A 20 -11.81 18.79 13.51
CA ASP A 20 -11.64 20.25 13.53
C ASP A 20 -11.62 20.82 14.97
N ASP A 21 -11.81 19.97 15.99
CA ASP A 21 -11.73 20.36 17.40
C ASP A 21 -10.64 19.55 18.13
N PRO A 22 -9.48 20.19 18.42
CA PRO A 22 -8.34 19.52 19.08
C PRO A 22 -8.61 19.08 20.52
N SER A 23 -9.74 19.46 21.12
CA SER A 23 -10.15 18.95 22.44
C SER A 23 -10.80 17.57 22.39
N THR A 24 -11.09 17.04 21.19
CA THR A 24 -11.80 15.78 21.00
C THR A 24 -10.89 14.57 20.73
N TYR A 25 -9.56 14.76 20.72
CA TYR A 25 -8.60 13.68 20.55
C TYR A 25 -7.32 13.96 21.35
N ASN A 26 -6.56 12.93 21.71
CA ASN A 26 -5.33 13.07 22.48
C ASN A 26 -4.13 13.30 21.57
N HIS A 27 -4.05 12.54 20.48
CA HIS A 27 -2.94 12.58 19.54
C HIS A 27 -3.43 12.50 18.11
N SER A 28 -2.64 13.05 17.19
CA SER A 28 -2.90 12.96 15.77
C SER A 28 -1.60 12.91 14.98
N THR A 29 -1.61 12.21 13.87
CA THR A 29 -0.54 12.24 12.86
C THR A 29 -1.13 12.22 11.47
N SER A 30 -0.31 12.50 10.46
CA SER A 30 -0.77 12.51 9.08
C SER A 30 0.32 12.03 8.13
N THR A 31 -0.11 11.50 6.99
CA THR A 31 0.76 11.17 5.86
C THR A 31 0.08 11.49 4.55
N VAL A 32 0.89 11.55 3.50
CA VAL A 32 0.42 11.71 2.14
C VAL A 32 0.21 10.33 1.53
N ILE A 33 -0.97 10.11 0.97
CA ILE A 33 -1.32 8.91 0.19
C ILE A 33 -1.67 9.31 -1.24
N HIS A 34 -1.77 8.30 -2.12
CA HIS A 34 -2.10 8.50 -3.52
C HIS A 34 -3.35 7.73 -3.91
N ASP A 35 -4.23 8.36 -4.69
CA ASP A 35 -5.35 7.67 -5.35
C ASP A 35 -4.89 6.92 -6.60
N ASN A 36 -5.85 6.25 -7.22
CA ASN A 36 -5.62 5.39 -8.38
C ASN A 36 -5.30 6.17 -9.69
N GLN A 37 -5.51 7.49 -9.69
CA GLN A 37 -5.13 8.38 -10.79
C GLN A 37 -3.84 9.16 -10.47
N GLY A 38 -3.15 8.81 -9.39
CA GLY A 38 -1.94 9.48 -8.93
C GLY A 38 -2.21 10.83 -8.24
N GLY A 39 -3.47 11.16 -7.98
CA GLY A 39 -3.89 12.26 -7.14
C GLY A 39 -3.33 12.11 -5.72
N THR A 40 -3.04 13.23 -5.09
CA THR A 40 -2.43 13.28 -3.75
C THR A 40 -3.50 13.61 -2.72
N HIS A 41 -3.55 12.85 -1.64
CA HIS A 41 -4.47 13.04 -0.53
C HIS A 41 -3.73 13.04 0.81
N THR A 42 -4.26 13.75 1.80
CA THR A 42 -3.73 13.74 3.17
C THR A 42 -4.59 12.82 4.03
N ALA A 43 -4.00 11.71 4.48
CA ALA A 43 -4.60 10.82 5.46
C ALA A 43 -4.17 11.26 6.86
N SER A 44 -5.14 11.64 7.69
CA SER A 44 -4.94 12.09 9.07
C SER A 44 -5.55 11.08 10.02
N PHE A 45 -4.71 10.54 10.92
CA PHE A 45 -5.08 9.59 11.96
C PHE A 45 -5.21 10.33 13.29
N TYR A 46 -6.27 10.03 14.04
CA TYR A 46 -6.53 10.62 15.35
C TYR A 46 -6.75 9.52 16.39
N PHE A 47 -6.03 9.61 17.49
CA PHE A 47 -6.12 8.70 18.63
C PHE A 47 -6.88 9.41 19.75
N GLN A 48 -8.02 8.86 20.12
CA GLN A 48 -8.82 9.29 21.25
C GLN A 48 -8.85 8.17 22.29
N LYS A 49 -8.43 8.45 23.52
CA LYS A 49 -8.48 7.47 24.59
C LYS A 49 -9.92 7.36 25.08
N GLU A 50 -10.47 6.15 25.07
CA GLU A 50 -11.79 5.87 25.63
C GLU A 50 -11.67 5.46 27.09
N SER A 51 -10.80 4.49 27.38
CA SER A 51 -10.57 4.04 28.75
C SER A 51 -9.19 3.39 28.89
N ASN A 52 -8.92 2.72 30.00
CA ASN A 52 -7.62 2.08 30.22
C ASN A 52 -7.38 1.00 29.16
N ASN A 53 -6.29 1.14 28.41
CA ASN A 53 -5.88 0.24 27.33
C ASN A 53 -6.87 0.17 26.15
N ILE A 54 -7.82 1.10 26.04
CA ILE A 54 -8.79 1.17 24.95
C ILE A 54 -8.71 2.54 24.28
N TRP A 55 -8.48 2.52 22.97
CA TRP A 55 -8.32 3.72 22.14
C TRP A 55 -9.15 3.64 20.89
N ASN A 56 -9.74 4.77 20.50
CA ASN A 56 -10.46 4.92 19.25
C ASN A 56 -9.54 5.60 18.24
N LEU A 57 -9.33 4.94 17.11
CA LEU A 57 -8.56 5.42 15.97
C LEU A 57 -9.53 5.88 14.88
N PHE A 58 -9.51 7.18 14.61
CA PHE A 58 -10.29 7.79 13.53
C PHE A 58 -9.37 8.11 12.35
N LEU A 59 -9.91 8.00 11.14
CA LEU A 59 -9.24 8.37 9.89
C LEU A 59 -10.04 9.44 9.15
N LYS A 60 -9.37 10.52 8.77
CA LYS A 60 -9.88 11.53 7.85
C LYS A 60 -8.97 11.61 6.64
N ILE A 61 -9.52 11.48 5.44
CA ILE A 61 -8.80 11.68 4.18
C ILE A 61 -9.30 12.98 3.54
N ASP A 62 -8.46 14.02 3.53
CA ASP A 62 -8.84 15.38 3.13
C ASP A 62 -10.17 15.83 3.75
N ASN A 63 -11.18 16.11 2.92
CA ASN A 63 -12.58 16.32 3.31
C ASN A 63 -13.51 15.32 2.61
N LEU A 64 -12.98 14.12 2.30
CA LEU A 64 -13.74 13.04 1.69
C LEU A 64 -14.67 12.40 2.73
N THR A 65 -15.76 11.84 2.26
CA THR A 65 -16.69 11.05 3.08
C THR A 65 -16.50 9.57 2.77
N THR A 66 -16.77 8.72 3.76
CA THR A 66 -16.83 7.28 3.54
C THR A 66 -17.97 6.91 2.59
N THR A 67 -17.85 5.77 1.91
CA THR A 67 -18.91 5.23 1.03
C THR A 67 -19.99 4.48 1.82
N SER A 68 -19.75 4.26 3.10
CA SER A 68 -20.60 3.56 4.06
C SER A 68 -20.55 4.32 5.39
N ASP A 69 -21.65 4.30 6.14
CA ASP A 69 -21.73 4.87 7.50
C ASP A 69 -21.67 3.76 8.57
N GLU A 70 -21.21 2.56 8.19
CA GLU A 70 -21.16 1.38 9.08
C GLU A 70 -19.95 1.37 10.02
N GLN A 71 -18.89 2.11 9.69
CA GLN A 71 -17.69 2.23 10.52
C GLN A 71 -17.37 3.70 10.80
N THR A 72 -17.34 4.06 12.09
CA THR A 72 -17.00 5.40 12.56
C THR A 72 -15.53 5.48 12.99
N TYR A 73 -15.04 4.44 13.68
CA TYR A 73 -13.68 4.31 14.18
C TYR A 73 -13.24 2.85 14.28
N ILE A 74 -11.93 2.68 14.43
CA ILE A 74 -11.33 1.41 14.87
C ILE A 74 -11.06 1.51 16.36
N GLU A 75 -11.66 0.64 17.15
CA GLU A 75 -11.29 0.47 18.56
C GLU A 75 -10.03 -0.40 18.63
N LEU A 76 -9.04 0.02 19.41
CA LEU A 76 -7.77 -0.65 19.63
C LEU A 76 -7.69 -1.08 21.09
N THR A 77 -7.47 -2.37 21.33
CA THR A 77 -7.30 -2.93 22.67
C THR A 77 -5.85 -3.33 22.89
N PHE A 78 -5.23 -2.73 23.91
CA PHE A 78 -3.87 -3.06 24.34
C PHE A 78 -3.90 -4.04 25.51
N ASP A 79 -2.85 -4.87 25.61
CA ASP A 79 -2.63 -5.70 26.78
C ASP A 79 -1.96 -4.93 27.93
N ASN A 80 -1.76 -5.60 29.07
CA ASN A 80 -1.10 -4.99 30.22
C ASN A 80 0.41 -4.75 30.05
N ASN A 81 1.03 -5.30 28.99
CA ASN A 81 2.43 -5.03 28.68
C ASN A 81 2.60 -3.88 27.67
N GLY A 82 1.48 -3.29 27.22
CA GLY A 82 1.46 -2.16 26.30
C GLY A 82 1.46 -2.55 24.82
N SER A 83 1.36 -3.84 24.48
CA SER A 83 1.27 -4.28 23.08
C SER A 83 -0.16 -4.26 22.58
N LEU A 84 -0.36 -3.91 21.31
CA LEU A 84 -1.65 -4.03 20.66
C LEU A 84 -2.06 -5.51 20.54
N ASN A 85 -3.22 -5.86 21.09
CA ASN A 85 -3.69 -7.25 21.14
C ASN A 85 -4.83 -7.52 20.15
N SER A 86 -5.74 -6.56 19.99
CA SER A 86 -6.91 -6.72 19.14
C SER A 86 -7.47 -5.37 18.70
N TRP A 87 -8.34 -5.42 17.71
CA TRP A 87 -9.11 -4.28 17.23
C TRP A 87 -10.55 -4.66 16.95
N SER A 88 -11.46 -3.69 16.89
CA SER A 88 -12.85 -3.88 16.43
C SER A 88 -13.32 -2.67 15.61
N ASN A 89 -14.39 -2.86 14.82
CA ASN A 89 -15.12 -1.75 14.23
C ASN A 89 -16.18 -1.29 15.22
N ASP A 90 -16.12 -0.03 15.67
CA ASP A 90 -17.10 0.58 16.57
C ASP A 90 -17.45 -0.26 17.82
N GLY A 91 -16.48 -1.00 18.38
CA GLY A 91 -16.68 -1.82 19.59
C GLY A 91 -17.39 -3.16 19.35
N GLU A 92 -17.61 -3.56 18.10
CA GLU A 92 -18.40 -4.76 17.75
C GLU A 92 -17.57 -6.06 17.83
N THR A 93 -17.25 -6.68 16.70
CA THR A 93 -16.53 -7.97 16.68
C THR A 93 -15.03 -7.75 16.83
N LEU A 94 -14.47 -8.24 17.93
CA LEU A 94 -13.01 -8.23 18.16
C LEU A 94 -12.28 -9.11 17.14
N ASN A 95 -11.21 -8.57 16.59
CA ASN A 95 -10.30 -9.20 15.66
C ASN A 95 -8.87 -9.15 16.24
N SER A 96 -8.20 -10.29 16.29
CA SER A 96 -6.81 -10.40 16.77
C SER A 96 -5.76 -10.30 15.66
N ASN A 97 -6.17 -10.20 14.40
CA ASN A 97 -5.26 -9.98 13.28
C ASN A 97 -4.94 -8.48 13.15
N ILE A 98 -3.98 -8.02 13.94
CA ILE A 98 -3.56 -6.62 14.05
C ILE A 98 -2.70 -6.12 12.87
N ASP A 99 -2.38 -6.99 11.92
CA ASP A 99 -1.63 -6.67 10.71
C ASP A 99 -2.54 -6.35 9.50
N ASN A 100 -3.86 -6.48 9.67
CA ASN A 100 -4.85 -6.34 8.61
C ASN A 100 -6.08 -5.56 9.12
N ILE A 101 -5.87 -4.29 9.48
CA ILE A 101 -6.93 -3.38 9.86
C ILE A 101 -7.41 -2.63 8.61
N SER A 102 -8.72 -2.56 8.42
CA SER A 102 -9.33 -1.91 7.27
C SER A 102 -10.27 -0.78 7.66
N PHE A 103 -10.23 0.32 6.92
CA PHE A 103 -11.24 1.36 6.97
C PHE A 103 -12.26 1.24 5.83
N ASP A 104 -13.47 1.75 6.05
CA ASP A 104 -14.43 1.98 4.97
C ASP A 104 -13.82 2.86 3.87
N ALA A 105 -14.18 2.58 2.61
CA ALA A 105 -13.61 3.29 1.47
C ALA A 105 -14.05 4.77 1.47
N PHE A 106 -13.16 5.67 1.05
CA PHE A 106 -13.43 7.11 0.97
C PHE A 106 -13.76 7.51 -0.46
N ALA A 107 -14.94 8.08 -0.68
CA ALA A 107 -15.41 8.49 -1.99
C ALA A 107 -14.60 9.68 -2.53
N VAL A 108 -14.00 9.53 -3.71
CA VAL A 108 -13.27 10.61 -4.39
C VAL A 108 -14.18 11.29 -5.41
N THR A 109 -14.20 12.63 -5.43
CA THR A 109 -15.11 13.42 -6.28
C THR A 109 -14.57 13.73 -7.68
N THR A 110 -13.30 13.39 -7.93
CA THR A 110 -12.57 13.70 -9.18
C THR A 110 -12.76 12.64 -10.27
N GLY A 111 -13.55 11.59 -10.02
CA GLY A 111 -13.73 10.45 -10.92
C GLY A 111 -12.67 9.35 -10.75
N ALA A 112 -11.76 9.49 -9.79
CA ALA A 112 -10.96 8.38 -9.28
C ALA A 112 -11.84 7.36 -8.55
N ASN A 113 -11.33 6.14 -8.41
CA ASN A 113 -11.94 5.12 -7.55
C ASN A 113 -11.93 5.61 -6.10
N PRO A 114 -12.85 5.12 -5.25
CA PRO A 114 -12.76 5.32 -3.82
C PRO A 114 -11.39 4.87 -3.28
N ILE A 115 -10.87 5.61 -2.29
CA ILE A 115 -9.62 5.26 -1.62
C ILE A 115 -9.94 4.19 -0.58
N GLU A 116 -9.27 3.04 -0.69
CA GLU A 116 -9.40 1.94 0.25
C GLU A 116 -8.12 1.83 1.10
N ILE A 117 -8.28 1.71 2.42
CA ILE A 117 -7.19 1.38 3.34
C ILE A 117 -7.48 -0.02 3.88
N THR A 118 -6.89 -1.05 3.27
CA THR A 118 -7.23 -2.45 3.54
C THR A 118 -6.21 -3.22 4.36
N ASP A 119 -5.01 -2.68 4.55
CA ASP A 119 -3.89 -3.41 5.18
C ASP A 119 -3.12 -2.49 6.14
N LEU A 120 -3.84 -1.74 6.98
CA LEU A 120 -3.20 -0.95 8.02
C LEU A 120 -2.60 -1.89 9.07
N ASN A 121 -1.28 -2.00 9.05
CA ASN A 121 -0.53 -2.75 10.04
C ASN A 121 -0.13 -1.84 11.21
N LEU A 122 -0.66 -2.16 12.40
CA LEU A 122 -0.37 -1.50 13.67
C LEU A 122 0.33 -2.43 14.69
N SER A 123 0.90 -3.57 14.28
CA SER A 123 1.48 -4.52 15.24
C SER A 123 2.71 -4.00 16.00
N SER A 124 3.34 -2.95 15.47
CA SER A 124 4.46 -2.23 16.12
C SER A 124 4.00 -0.96 16.86
N LEU A 125 2.69 -0.78 17.05
CA LEU A 125 2.14 0.27 17.90
C LEU A 125 2.08 -0.21 19.35
N HIS A 126 2.66 0.59 20.25
CA HIS A 126 2.65 0.31 21.68
C HIS A 126 2.00 1.45 22.47
N GLN A 127 1.50 1.12 23.66
CA GLN A 127 1.02 2.08 24.64
C GLN A 127 1.89 2.01 25.90
N ASN A 128 2.69 3.04 26.14
CA ASN A 128 3.53 3.17 27.34
C ASN A 128 3.37 4.54 28.00
N ASN A 129 3.83 4.65 29.25
CA ASN A 129 3.97 5.93 29.95
C ASN A 129 5.22 6.66 29.41
N ALA A 130 5.07 7.17 28.19
CA ALA A 130 6.04 7.94 27.45
C ALA A 130 5.29 8.85 26.47
N ASN A 131 5.97 9.89 25.97
CA ASN A 131 5.36 10.81 25.02
C ASN A 131 4.86 10.08 23.77
N PHE A 132 3.83 10.65 23.14
CA PHE A 132 3.41 10.22 21.82
C PHE A 132 4.54 10.39 20.81
N GLU A 133 4.81 9.33 20.05
CA GLU A 133 5.88 9.29 19.07
C GLU A 133 5.48 8.41 17.89
N ILE A 134 5.76 8.89 16.68
CA ILE A 134 5.67 8.10 15.46
C ILE A 134 7.09 7.79 15.06
N GLU A 135 7.45 6.51 15.09
CA GLU A 135 8.78 6.06 14.68
C GLU A 135 8.80 5.89 13.16
N GLU A 136 7.78 5.21 12.62
CA GLU A 136 7.69 4.92 11.19
C GLU A 136 6.24 4.97 10.69
N LEU A 137 6.05 5.58 9.52
CA LEU A 137 4.78 5.60 8.81
C LEU A 137 5.04 5.42 7.31
N GLU A 138 4.84 4.18 6.86
CA GLU A 138 5.01 3.79 5.45
C GLU A 138 3.68 3.57 4.74
N GLN A 139 3.62 4.02 3.50
CA GLN A 139 2.51 3.79 2.56
C GLN A 139 3.06 3.23 1.24
N ASN A 140 2.26 2.41 0.57
CA ASN A 140 2.65 1.71 -0.66
C ASN A 140 2.12 2.35 -1.95
N GLY A 141 1.35 3.43 -1.86
CA GLY A 141 0.86 4.21 -3.00
C GLY A 141 1.96 5.06 -3.65
N PHE A 142 1.73 5.46 -4.90
CA PHE A 142 2.66 6.28 -5.66
C PHE A 142 1.90 7.15 -6.68
N SER A 143 2.41 8.35 -6.94
CA SER A 143 1.90 9.19 -8.04
C SER A 143 2.03 8.49 -9.40
N THR A 144 1.27 8.93 -10.41
CA THR A 144 1.38 8.37 -11.77
C THR A 144 2.81 8.44 -12.32
N GLY A 145 3.30 7.32 -12.81
CA GLY A 145 4.61 7.21 -13.43
C GLY A 145 4.56 7.34 -14.95
N ILE A 146 5.45 8.15 -15.53
CA ILE A 146 5.74 8.13 -16.97
C ILE A 146 6.96 7.22 -17.17
N LEU A 147 6.94 6.37 -18.20
CA LEU A 147 8.09 5.55 -18.58
C LEU A 147 9.32 6.46 -18.77
N SER A 148 10.33 6.27 -17.95
CA SER A 148 11.55 7.07 -17.93
C SER A 148 12.74 6.30 -18.50
N ASN A 149 12.78 4.98 -18.31
CA ASN A 149 13.87 4.14 -18.81
C ASN A 149 13.42 2.70 -19.09
N VAL A 150 14.16 2.03 -19.98
CA VAL A 150 14.05 0.60 -20.25
C VAL A 150 15.44 0.00 -20.06
N ASP A 151 15.53 -1.05 -19.25
CA ASP A 151 16.75 -1.82 -19.04
C ASP A 151 16.52 -3.27 -19.44
N ILE A 152 17.56 -3.91 -19.97
CA ILE A 152 17.55 -5.34 -20.26
C ILE A 152 18.63 -5.97 -19.38
N SER A 153 18.20 -6.81 -18.45
CA SER A 153 19.14 -7.51 -17.57
C SER A 153 19.98 -8.51 -18.35
N THR A 154 21.10 -8.95 -17.77
CA THR A 154 21.95 -10.00 -18.33
C THR A 154 21.23 -11.34 -18.52
N ASP A 155 20.14 -11.55 -17.79
CA ASP A 155 19.28 -12.73 -17.87
C ASP A 155 18.18 -12.58 -18.93
N GLY A 156 18.18 -11.49 -19.69
CA GLY A 156 17.21 -11.20 -20.74
C GLY A 156 15.90 -10.60 -20.25
N ILE A 157 15.81 -10.17 -18.98
CA ILE A 157 14.60 -9.58 -18.41
C ILE A 157 14.48 -8.11 -18.84
N ILE A 158 13.38 -7.76 -19.49
CA ILE A 158 13.06 -6.38 -19.87
C ILE A 158 12.37 -5.68 -18.69
N ASN A 159 13.07 -4.72 -18.09
CA ASN A 159 12.59 -3.92 -16.98
C ASN A 159 12.19 -2.52 -17.46
N LEU A 160 11.01 -2.07 -17.06
CA LEU A 160 10.53 -0.70 -17.27
C LEU A 160 10.68 0.10 -15.98
N TYR A 161 11.25 1.29 -16.07
CA TYR A 161 11.39 2.24 -14.97
C TYR A 161 10.51 3.45 -15.22
N PHE A 162 9.88 3.94 -14.16
CA PHE A 162 8.94 5.05 -14.22
C PHE A 162 9.46 6.25 -13.41
N SER A 163 8.96 7.44 -13.74
CA SER A 163 9.32 8.70 -13.06
C SER A 163 8.91 8.77 -11.58
N ASN A 164 8.05 7.86 -11.13
CA ASN A 164 7.59 7.69 -9.75
C ASN A 164 8.40 6.61 -8.98
N ASN A 165 9.61 6.29 -9.47
CA ASN A 165 10.52 5.28 -8.92
C ASN A 165 9.98 3.84 -8.93
N GLN A 166 8.86 3.58 -9.61
CA GLN A 166 8.35 2.22 -9.80
C GLN A 166 9.13 1.47 -10.88
N LYS A 167 9.20 0.15 -10.73
CA LYS A 167 9.83 -0.79 -11.66
C LYS A 167 8.85 -1.92 -12.00
N THR A 168 8.74 -2.28 -13.27
CA THR A 168 7.91 -3.42 -13.71
C THR A 168 8.70 -4.32 -14.65
N GLU A 169 8.64 -5.64 -14.43
CA GLU A 169 9.09 -6.63 -15.41
C GLU A 169 8.04 -6.75 -16.52
N ALA A 170 8.43 -6.43 -17.74
CA ALA A 170 7.51 -6.41 -18.87
C ALA A 170 7.50 -7.72 -19.65
N ALA A 171 8.68 -8.27 -19.92
CA ALA A 171 8.88 -9.48 -20.72
C ALA A 171 10.28 -10.06 -20.52
N ASN A 172 10.51 -11.25 -21.07
CA ASN A 172 11.81 -11.94 -21.11
C ASN A 172 12.21 -12.23 -22.56
N ILE A 173 13.48 -12.02 -22.89
CA ILE A 173 14.06 -12.34 -24.18
C ILE A 173 14.31 -13.85 -24.25
N ALA A 174 13.66 -14.56 -25.19
CA ALA A 174 14.04 -15.94 -25.49
C ALA A 174 15.32 -15.96 -26.31
N VAL A 175 16.17 -16.93 -25.99
CA VAL A 175 17.28 -17.35 -26.82
C VAL A 175 17.02 -18.77 -27.27
N ALA A 176 17.00 -18.98 -28.58
CA ALA A 176 16.97 -20.31 -29.17
C ALA A 176 18.41 -20.81 -29.33
N THR A 177 18.66 -22.04 -28.88
CA THR A 177 19.94 -22.73 -29.11
C THR A 177 19.73 -23.93 -30.01
N PHE A 178 20.65 -24.14 -30.95
CA PHE A 178 20.64 -25.26 -31.88
C PHE A 178 21.82 -26.16 -31.53
N SER A 179 21.55 -27.46 -31.37
CA SER A 179 22.61 -28.43 -31.08
C SER A 179 23.49 -28.73 -32.30
N ASP A 180 23.02 -28.37 -33.50
CA ASP A 180 23.71 -28.57 -34.78
C ASP A 180 23.52 -27.32 -35.64
N GLU A 181 24.61 -26.64 -36.00
CA GLU A 181 24.58 -25.41 -36.81
C GLU A 181 24.26 -25.68 -38.28
N SER A 182 24.41 -26.92 -38.77
CA SER A 182 24.13 -27.27 -40.18
C SER A 182 22.65 -27.19 -40.55
N VAL A 183 21.77 -27.13 -39.54
CA VAL A 183 20.32 -26.91 -39.73
C VAL A 183 19.98 -25.44 -40.00
N LEU A 184 20.95 -24.53 -39.83
CA LEU A 184 20.77 -23.10 -40.07
C LEU A 184 21.09 -22.75 -41.52
N THR A 185 20.15 -22.06 -42.17
CA THR A 185 20.36 -21.47 -43.50
C THR A 185 20.67 -19.98 -43.33
N LYS A 186 21.79 -19.52 -43.89
CA LYS A 186 22.17 -18.10 -43.82
C LYS A 186 21.29 -17.26 -44.75
N GLU A 187 20.75 -16.18 -44.22
CA GLU A 187 19.97 -15.15 -44.91
C GLU A 187 20.75 -13.81 -44.95
N ASP A 188 20.19 -12.81 -45.63
CA ASP A 188 20.80 -11.48 -45.77
C ASP A 188 21.03 -10.77 -44.42
N PHE A 189 20.12 -10.95 -43.45
CA PHE A 189 20.18 -10.32 -42.13
C PHE A 189 19.95 -11.29 -40.97
N GLY A 190 20.33 -12.56 -41.15
CA GLY A 190 20.21 -13.54 -40.08
C GLY A 190 20.34 -14.98 -40.54
N TYR A 191 19.72 -15.88 -39.78
CA TYR A 191 19.65 -17.30 -40.07
C TYR A 191 18.19 -17.76 -39.95
N SER A 192 17.79 -18.67 -40.82
CA SER A 192 16.49 -19.34 -40.77
C SER A 192 16.69 -20.83 -40.46
N ALA A 193 15.69 -21.45 -39.81
CA ALA A 193 15.63 -22.89 -39.55
C ALA A 193 14.20 -23.37 -39.81
N THR A 194 14.05 -24.49 -40.53
CA THR A 194 12.73 -25.00 -40.94
C THR A 194 12.27 -26.19 -40.09
N GLN A 195 13.20 -26.87 -39.41
CA GLN A 195 12.94 -27.88 -38.37
C GLN A 195 14.27 -28.36 -37.73
N GLY A 196 14.36 -28.34 -36.40
CA GLY A 196 15.46 -28.92 -35.64
C GLY A 196 15.04 -29.11 -34.18
N SER A 197 15.73 -29.98 -33.44
CA SER A 197 15.58 -30.11 -31.98
C SER A 197 16.14 -28.87 -31.27
N GLU A 198 15.46 -27.75 -31.47
CA GLU A 198 15.71 -26.49 -30.79
C GLU A 198 15.47 -26.66 -29.29
N ASN A 199 16.49 -26.32 -28.50
CA ASN A 199 16.29 -26.05 -27.09
C ASN A 199 16.00 -24.54 -27.00
N ILE A 200 14.71 -24.21 -26.95
CA ILE A 200 14.24 -22.85 -26.74
C ILE A 200 14.32 -22.56 -25.24
N GLY A 201 15.12 -21.57 -24.85
CA GLY A 201 14.99 -20.98 -23.52
C GLY A 201 13.62 -20.32 -23.35
N SER A 202 13.10 -20.24 -22.12
CA SER A 202 11.77 -19.66 -21.87
C SER A 202 11.66 -18.21 -22.35
N ALA A 203 10.76 -17.91 -23.30
CA ALA A 203 10.19 -16.57 -23.47
C ALA A 203 8.71 -16.61 -23.14
N THR A 204 8.27 -15.57 -22.45
CA THR A 204 6.85 -15.23 -22.38
C THR A 204 6.63 -14.07 -23.34
N GLU A 205 6.02 -14.33 -24.50
CA GLU A 205 5.51 -13.26 -25.35
C GLU A 205 4.34 -12.59 -24.62
N LYS A 206 4.59 -11.43 -24.03
CA LYS A 206 3.54 -10.56 -23.51
C LYS A 206 3.40 -9.42 -24.52
N GLN A 207 2.25 -9.30 -25.18
CA GLN A 207 1.96 -8.11 -25.98
C GLN A 207 1.97 -6.90 -25.02
N ILE A 208 3.04 -6.11 -25.07
CA ILE A 208 3.19 -4.94 -24.19
C ILE A 208 2.37 -3.80 -24.80
N THR A 209 1.10 -3.71 -24.41
CA THR A 209 0.36 -2.46 -24.56
C THR A 209 0.83 -1.52 -23.46
N ILE A 210 1.65 -0.52 -23.80
CA ILE A 210 2.00 0.57 -22.89
C ILE A 210 0.81 1.54 -22.89
N ASP A 211 -0.32 1.09 -22.34
CA ASP A 211 -1.26 2.03 -21.76
C ASP A 211 -0.62 2.54 -20.46
N LYS A 212 -0.80 3.82 -20.16
CA LYS A 212 -0.26 4.46 -18.94
C LYS A 212 -0.31 3.49 -17.77
N ILE A 213 0.82 3.21 -17.13
CA ILE A 213 0.81 2.46 -15.87
C ILE A 213 0.37 3.43 -14.77
N GLY A 214 -0.94 3.67 -14.74
CA GLY A 214 -1.67 4.18 -13.59
C GLY A 214 -2.63 3.08 -13.18
N TYR A 215 -2.59 2.72 -11.90
CA TYR A 215 -3.59 1.86 -11.26
C TYR A 215 -4.43 2.75 -10.39
#